data_AF-A2GY38-F1
#
_entry.id   AF-A2GY38-F1
#
_cell.length_a   1.000
_cell.length_b   1.000
_cell.length_c   1.000
_cell.angle_alpha   90.00
_cell.angle_beta   90.00
_cell.angle_gamma   90.00
#
_symmetry.space_group_name_H-M   'P 1'
#
loop_
_entity.id
_entity.type
_entity.pdbx_description
1 polymer ?
#
loop_
_entity_poly.entity_id
_entity_poly.type
_entity_poly.pdbx_seq_one_letter_code
_entity_poly.pdbx_strand_id
1 'polypeptide(L)'
;MQEILEFWMKEYGRAKSGSTSKRAFYELTKGVINEFKGIYIHPDLVHFVAEWCSVKYAFYVKDIMDSIDKKVHEKLDEEELEDTVENAKPLFEQEVRKMHEKQLEHE
;
A
#
# COMPACT_ATOMS: atom_id res chain seq x y z
N MET A 1 5.61 -16.82 2.45
CA MET A 1 6.44 -15.70 1.95
C MET A 1 7.06 -15.99 0.60
N GLN A 2 7.88 -17.04 0.42
CA GLN A 2 8.50 -17.36 -0.89
C GLN A 2 7.47 -17.51 -2.03
N GLU A 3 6.42 -18.29 -1.83
CA GLU A 3 5.34 -18.49 -2.82
C GLU A 3 4.67 -17.16 -3.25
N ILE A 4 4.37 -16.28 -2.30
CA ILE A 4 3.81 -14.94 -2.55
C ILE A 4 4.74 -14.14 -3.45
N LEU A 5 6.05 -14.17 -3.18
CA LEU A 5 7.03 -13.45 -3.96
C LEU A 5 7.17 -14.01 -5.36
N GLU A 6 7.21 -15.34 -5.50
CA GLU A 6 7.26 -16.00 -6.81
C GLU A 6 6.03 -15.66 -7.65
N PHE A 7 4.84 -15.72 -7.04
CA PHE A 7 3.59 -15.33 -7.69
C PHE A 7 3.61 -13.85 -8.09
N TRP A 8 3.96 -12.94 -7.18
CA TRP A 8 3.99 -11.50 -7.46
C TRP A 8 4.97 -11.16 -8.58
N MET A 9 6.17 -11.74 -8.57
CA MET A 9 7.16 -11.54 -9.62
C MET A 9 6.69 -12.03 -10.99
N LYS A 10 5.96 -13.16 -11.03
CA LYS A 10 5.44 -13.76 -12.26
C LYS A 10 4.30 -12.94 -12.86
N GLU A 11 3.32 -12.54 -12.05
CA GLU A 11 2.08 -11.91 -12.52
C GLU A 11 2.17 -10.37 -12.59
N TYR A 12 2.84 -9.74 -11.63
CA TYR A 12 2.86 -8.28 -11.49
C TYR A 12 4.25 -7.68 -11.81
N GLY A 13 5.31 -8.43 -11.57
CA GLY A 13 6.70 -7.98 -11.78
C GLY A 13 7.05 -7.60 -13.22
N ARG A 14 6.25 -8.02 -14.22
CA ARG A 14 6.54 -7.81 -15.66
C ARG A 14 5.90 -6.57 -16.29
N ALA A 15 4.96 -5.86 -15.65
CA ALA A 15 4.20 -4.80 -16.31
C ALA A 15 4.71 -3.36 -16.04
N LYS A 16 4.75 -2.54 -17.10
CA LYS A 16 5.06 -1.08 -17.21
C LYS A 16 6.53 -0.65 -17.28
N SER A 17 7.04 -0.55 -18.51
CA SER A 17 8.27 0.17 -18.86
C SER A 17 8.20 1.62 -18.36
N GLY A 18 9.10 2.05 -17.48
CA GLY A 18 9.27 3.48 -17.21
C GLY A 18 9.86 3.90 -15.86
N SER A 19 9.77 3.10 -14.80
CA SER A 19 10.25 3.52 -13.47
C SER A 19 11.30 2.57 -12.90
N THR A 20 12.36 3.17 -12.35
CA THR A 20 13.58 2.57 -11.83
C THR A 20 13.31 1.59 -10.67
N SER A 21 13.74 0.35 -10.89
CA SER A 21 13.84 -0.76 -9.92
C SER A 21 12.54 -1.40 -9.41
N LYS A 22 11.89 -2.18 -10.29
CA LYS A 22 10.84 -3.16 -9.97
C LYS A 22 11.41 -4.38 -9.22
N ARG A 23 11.79 -4.22 -7.96
CA ARG A 23 12.19 -5.34 -7.10
C ARG A 23 11.18 -5.47 -5.98
N ALA A 24 10.80 -6.72 -5.66
CA ALA A 24 9.98 -7.01 -4.49
C ALA A 24 10.61 -6.47 -3.20
N PHE A 25 11.95 -6.46 -3.15
CA PHE A 25 12.76 -5.87 -2.08
C PHE A 25 13.96 -5.12 -2.65
N TYR A 26 14.37 -4.05 -1.98
CA TYR A 26 15.68 -3.46 -2.17
C TYR A 26 16.26 -3.03 -0.83
N GLU A 27 17.58 -3.05 -0.73
CA GLU A 27 18.29 -2.63 0.46
C GLU A 27 18.84 -1.21 0.23
N LEU A 28 18.57 -0.33 1.18
CA LEU A 28 19.05 1.05 1.19
C LEU A 28 20.04 1.21 2.34
N THR A 29 21.35 1.22 2.03
CA THR A 29 22.42 1.27 3.05
C THR A 29 23.44 2.38 2.84
N LYS A 30 23.61 2.86 1.61
CA LYS A 30 24.62 3.87 1.23
C LYS A 30 23.96 5.19 0.88
N GLY A 31 24.57 6.30 1.28
CA GLY A 31 24.14 7.65 0.89
C GLY A 31 22.87 8.17 1.56
N VAL A 32 22.37 7.50 2.60
CA VAL A 32 21.19 7.92 3.38
C VAL A 32 21.50 7.97 4.87
N ILE A 33 20.80 8.82 5.62
CA ILE A 33 20.88 8.86 7.09
C ILE A 33 20.40 7.55 7.70
N ASN A 34 20.89 7.20 8.89
CA ASN A 34 20.68 5.88 9.50
C ASN A 34 19.21 5.49 9.66
N GLU A 35 18.33 6.46 9.90
CA GLU A 35 16.89 6.26 10.11
C GLU A 35 16.16 5.75 8.86
N PHE A 36 16.70 6.01 7.67
CA PHE A 36 16.18 5.51 6.39
C PHE A 36 16.96 4.31 5.86
N LYS A 37 17.87 3.73 6.66
CA LYS A 37 18.56 2.52 6.24
C LYS A 37 17.71 1.30 6.54
N GLY A 38 17.64 0.38 5.58
CA GLY A 38 16.93 -0.87 5.78
C GLY A 38 16.55 -1.59 4.50
N ILE A 39 15.73 -2.61 4.67
CA ILE A 39 15.12 -3.37 3.58
C ILE A 39 13.76 -2.75 3.30
N TYR A 40 13.61 -2.22 2.09
CA TYR A 40 12.37 -1.68 1.58
C TYR A 40 11.67 -2.72 0.74
N ILE A 41 10.34 -2.70 0.78
CA ILE A 41 9.47 -3.69 0.15
C ILE A 41 8.56 -2.99 -0.85
N HIS A 42 8.13 -3.72 -1.88
CA HIS A 42 7.11 -3.20 -2.78
C HIS A 42 5.78 -2.98 -2.01
N PRO A 43 5.05 -1.87 -2.23
CA PRO A 43 3.81 -1.56 -1.50
C PRO A 43 2.76 -2.68 -1.52
N ASP A 44 2.57 -3.34 -2.66
CA ASP A 44 1.67 -4.51 -2.80
C ASP A 44 1.96 -5.64 -1.81
N LEU A 45 3.18 -5.71 -1.27
CA LEU A 45 3.64 -6.77 -0.39
C LEU A 45 3.55 -6.41 1.11
N VAL A 46 3.16 -5.17 1.44
CA VAL A 46 3.17 -4.68 2.83
C VAL A 46 2.31 -5.53 3.77
N HIS A 47 1.10 -5.89 3.35
CA HIS A 47 0.18 -6.70 4.16
C HIS A 47 0.74 -8.10 4.43
N PHE A 48 1.31 -8.76 3.42
CA PHE A 48 1.96 -10.07 3.59
C PHE A 48 3.18 -10.01 4.52
N VAL A 49 4.01 -8.96 4.39
CA VAL A 49 5.16 -8.77 5.28
C VAL A 49 4.69 -8.52 6.71
N ALA A 50 3.65 -7.72 6.89
CA ALA A 50 3.14 -7.39 8.21
C ALA A 50 2.64 -8.62 8.95
N GLU A 51 1.85 -9.47 8.28
CA GLU A 51 1.39 -10.75 8.82
C GLU A 51 2.55 -11.69 9.15
N TRP A 52 3.56 -11.75 8.28
CA TRP A 52 4.72 -12.62 8.49
C TRP A 52 5.63 -12.17 9.64
N CYS A 53 5.83 -10.86 9.82
CA CYS A 53 6.84 -10.35 10.75
C CYS A 53 6.30 -10.09 12.16
N SER A 54 5.04 -9.67 12.30
CA SER A 54 4.49 -9.24 13.59
C SER A 54 2.97 -9.19 13.56
N VAL A 55 2.34 -10.00 14.42
CA VAL A 55 0.88 -9.98 14.63
C VAL A 55 0.40 -8.56 14.95
N LYS A 56 1.11 -7.84 15.82
CA LYS A 56 0.75 -6.46 16.19
C LYS A 56 0.77 -5.53 14.97
N TYR A 57 1.79 -5.63 14.13
CA TYR A 57 1.90 -4.79 12.94
C TYR A 57 0.85 -5.16 11.88
N ALA A 58 0.52 -6.45 11.75
CA ALA A 58 -0.57 -6.91 10.89
C ALA A 58 -1.91 -6.25 11.25
N PHE A 59 -2.24 -6.17 12.55
CA PHE A 59 -3.45 -5.46 13.01
C PHE A 59 -3.41 -3.96 12.68
N TYR A 60 -2.25 -3.30 12.80
CA TYR A 60 -2.14 -1.90 12.39
C TYR A 60 -2.35 -1.69 10.90
N VAL A 61 -1.79 -2.55 10.05
CA VAL A 61 -2.05 -2.48 8.60
C VAL A 61 -3.53 -2.72 8.30
N LYS A 62 -4.14 -3.72 8.95
CA LYS A 62 -5.58 -4.01 8.85
C LYS A 62 -6.43 -2.80 9.26
N ASP A 63 -6.14 -2.14 10.38
CA ASP A 63 -6.92 -0.98 10.84
C ASP A 63 -6.80 0.21 9.88
N ILE A 64 -5.63 0.40 9.25
CA ILE A 64 -5.45 1.42 8.20
C ILE A 64 -6.29 1.09 6.96
N MET A 65 -6.23 -0.16 6.48
CA MET A 65 -6.99 -0.60 5.31
C MET A 65 -8.50 -0.48 5.56
N ASP A 66 -8.99 -0.96 6.70
CA ASP A 66 -10.40 -0.85 7.12
C ASP A 66 -10.85 0.61 7.22
N SER A 67 -9.98 1.51 7.72
CA SER A 67 -10.33 2.94 7.81
C SER A 67 -10.47 3.60 6.44
N ILE A 68 -9.76 3.15 5.42
CA ILE A 68 -9.90 3.67 4.06
C ILE A 68 -11.16 3.07 3.42
N ASP A 69 -11.31 1.76 3.54
CA ASP A 69 -12.46 0.99 3.03
C ASP A 69 -13.79 1.57 3.53
N LYS A 70 -13.90 1.80 4.84
CA LYS A 70 -15.10 2.42 5.46
C LYS A 70 -15.45 3.76 4.81
N LYS A 71 -14.46 4.62 4.57
CA LYS A 71 -14.70 5.95 3.98
C LYS A 71 -15.08 5.87 2.51
N VAL A 72 -14.56 4.88 1.79
CA VAL A 72 -14.93 4.64 0.40
C VAL A 72 -16.40 4.23 0.34
N HIS A 73 -16.82 3.28 1.17
CA HIS A 73 -18.22 2.85 1.24
C HIS A 73 -19.17 3.95 1.74
N GLU A 74 -18.78 4.74 2.75
CA GLU A 74 -19.57 5.89 3.19
C GLU A 74 -19.85 6.87 2.03
N LYS A 75 -18.87 7.12 1.17
CA LYS A 75 -19.06 7.99 -0.01
C LYS A 75 -19.89 7.36 -1.12
N LEU A 76 -19.74 6.05 -1.35
CA LEU A 76 -20.59 5.35 -2.31
C LEU A 76 -22.05 5.46 -1.89
N ASP A 77 -22.34 5.30 -0.60
CA ASP A 77 -23.67 5.48 -0.04
C ASP A 77 -24.16 6.93 -0.16
N GLU A 78 -23.32 7.92 0.15
CA GLU A 78 -23.64 9.36 0.03
C GLU A 78 -23.94 9.78 -1.42
N GLU A 79 -23.22 9.22 -2.39
CA GLU A 79 -23.36 9.51 -3.82
C GLU A 79 -24.40 8.61 -4.51
N GLU A 80 -25.07 7.71 -3.77
CA GLU A 80 -26.02 6.71 -4.28
C GLU A 80 -25.43 5.84 -5.41
N LEU A 81 -24.13 5.52 -5.32
CA LEU A 81 -23.41 4.73 -6.30
C LEU A 81 -23.44 3.24 -5.92
N GLU A 82 -23.58 2.38 -6.93
CA GLU A 82 -23.43 0.94 -6.72
C GLU A 82 -22.00 0.61 -6.30
N ASP A 83 -21.87 -0.28 -5.31
CA ASP A 83 -20.60 -0.76 -4.78
C ASP A 83 -19.89 -1.68 -5.77
N THR A 84 -19.20 -1.04 -6.71
CA THR A 84 -18.43 -1.67 -7.78
C THR A 84 -17.01 -1.14 -7.79
N VAL A 85 -16.07 -1.95 -8.29
CA VAL A 85 -14.66 -1.58 -8.39
C VAL A 85 -14.47 -0.27 -9.17
N GLU A 86 -15.25 -0.05 -10.22
CA GLU A 86 -15.13 1.15 -11.06
C GLU A 86 -15.53 2.43 -10.31
N ASN A 87 -16.54 2.35 -9.44
CA ASN A 87 -16.98 3.49 -8.61
C ASN A 87 -16.08 3.67 -7.37
N ALA A 88 -15.65 2.56 -6.74
CA ALA A 88 -14.86 2.59 -5.51
C ALA A 88 -13.43 3.11 -5.74
N LYS A 89 -12.81 2.75 -6.87
CA LYS A 89 -11.42 3.09 -7.17
C LYS A 89 -11.10 4.60 -7.15
N PRO A 90 -11.85 5.49 -7.84
CA PRO A 90 -11.57 6.92 -7.76
C PRO A 90 -11.75 7.50 -6.35
N LEU A 91 -12.72 6.98 -5.58
CA LEU A 91 -12.94 7.40 -4.19
C LEU A 91 -11.82 6.96 -3.27
N PHE A 92 -11.30 5.74 -3.45
CA PHE A 92 -10.12 5.24 -2.77
C PHE A 92 -8.90 6.13 -3.02
N GLU A 93 -8.60 6.42 -4.29
CA GLU A 93 -7.46 7.28 -4.66
C GLU A 93 -7.58 8.68 -4.02
N GLN A 94 -8.81 9.22 -3.96
CA GLN A 94 -9.06 10.49 -3.30
C GLN A 94 -8.84 10.44 -1.78
N GLU A 95 -9.30 9.40 -1.09
CA GLU A 95 -9.14 9.25 0.36
C GLU A 95 -7.67 9.03 0.76
N VAL A 96 -6.94 8.22 -0.01
CA VAL A 96 -5.49 8.04 0.18
C VAL A 96 -4.75 9.36 0.01
N ARG A 97 -5.11 10.17 -1.00
CA ARG A 97 -4.52 11.49 -1.21
C ARG A 97 -4.77 12.44 -0.04
N LYS A 98 -6.00 12.50 0.48
CA LYS A 98 -6.33 13.33 1.66
C LYS A 98 -5.53 12.92 2.89
N MET A 99 -5.33 11.61 3.10
CA MET A 99 -4.50 11.12 4.21
C MET A 99 -3.04 11.56 4.06
N HIS A 100 -2.50 11.51 2.84
CA HIS A 100 -1.14 11.98 2.56
C HIS A 100 -0.98 13.48 2.80
N GLU A 101 -1.91 14.30 2.32
CA GLU A 101 -1.88 15.76 2.50
C GLU A 101 -1.93 16.15 3.99
N LYS A 102 -2.76 15.48 4.80
CA LYS A 102 -2.80 15.69 6.26
C LYS A 102 -1.49 15.37 6.97
N GLN A 103 -0.71 14.40 6.49
CA GLN A 103 0.59 14.10 7.09
C GLN A 103 1.59 15.24 6.87
N LEU A 104 1.54 15.90 5.71
CA LEU A 104 2.41 17.03 5.38
C LEU A 104 2.05 18.31 6.16
N GLU A 105 0.79 18.48 6.57
CA GLU A 105 0.37 19.63 7.41
C GLU A 105 0.88 19.55 8.86
N HIS A 106 1.31 18.35 9.29
CA HIS A 106 1.78 18.08 10.64
C HIS A 106 3.33 17.96 10.75
N GLU A 107 4.05 18.17 9.64
CA GLU A 107 5.53 18.28 9.57
C GLU A 107 5.97 19.76 9.48
#